data_AF-A0A656Z4N9-F1
#
_entry.id   AF-A0A656Z4N9-F1
#
_cell.length_a   1.000
_cell.length_b   1.000
_cell.length_c   1.000
_cell.angle_alpha   90.00
_cell.angle_beta   90.00
_cell.angle_gamma   90.00
#
_symmetry.space_group_name_H-M   'P 1'
#
loop_
_entity.id
_entity.type
_entity.pdbx_description
1 polymer ?
#
loop_
_entity_poly.entity_id
_entity_poly.type
_entity_poly.pdbx_seq_one_letter_code
_entity_poly.pdbx_strand_id
1 'polypeptide(L)'
;MDSSHYHRQHWYWWGEAHYRTTGGKLELTTIPESEWKQIEDAALEFWDDVAKQSERNAKVVAILKKYQETMRNAGAPYRYS
;
A
#
# COMPACT_ATOMS: atom_id res chain seq x y z
N MET A 1 23.11 -14.53 9.16
CA MET A 1 21.81 -13.85 8.98
C MET A 1 21.84 -13.26 7.59
N ASP A 2 21.00 -13.74 6.66
CA ASP A 2 20.92 -13.16 5.32
C ASP A 2 20.20 -11.80 5.42
N SER A 3 20.96 -10.71 5.39
CA SER A 3 20.48 -9.35 5.56
C SER A 3 20.01 -8.69 4.25
N SER A 4 20.05 -9.41 3.12
CA SER A 4 19.74 -8.87 1.79
C SER A 4 18.35 -8.21 1.70
N HIS A 5 17.34 -8.78 2.36
CA HIS A 5 15.99 -8.20 2.42
C HIS A 5 15.92 -6.90 3.24
N TYR A 6 16.72 -6.75 4.28
CA TYR A 6 16.77 -5.51 5.08
C TYR A 6 17.49 -4.39 4.33
N HIS A 7 18.55 -4.71 3.58
CA HIS A 7 19.21 -3.73 2.72
C HIS A 7 18.25 -3.16 1.67
N ARG A 8 17.42 -4.01 1.05
CA ARG A 8 16.39 -3.56 0.10
C ARG A 8 15.34 -2.66 0.77
N GLN A 9 14.87 -3.00 1.97
CA GLN A 9 13.90 -2.17 2.69
C GLN A 9 14.44 -0.77 2.95
N HIS A 10 15.67 -0.64 3.46
CA HIS A 10 16.29 0.66 3.73
C HIS A 10 16.54 1.44 2.43
N TRP A 11 16.98 0.74 1.39
CA TRP A 11 17.23 1.35 0.09
C TRP A 11 15.97 1.94 -0.53
N TYR A 12 14.85 1.21 -0.54
CA TYR A 12 13.58 1.75 -1.03
C TYR A 12 13.03 2.86 -0.14
N TRP A 13 13.09 2.69 1.19
CA TRP A 13 12.59 3.70 2.13
C TRP A 13 13.29 5.05 1.97
N TRP A 14 14.63 5.03 1.94
CA TRP A 14 15.41 6.25 1.71
C TRP A 14 15.27 6.75 0.26
N GLY A 15 15.28 5.82 -0.71
CA GLY A 15 15.27 6.13 -2.14
C GLY A 15 14.02 6.90 -2.57
N GLU A 16 12.83 6.48 -2.15
CA GLU A 16 11.58 7.18 -2.48
C GLU A 16 11.60 8.63 -1.98
N ALA A 17 12.01 8.86 -0.73
CA ALA A 17 12.08 10.19 -0.16
C ALA A 17 13.14 11.06 -0.85
N HIS A 18 14.34 10.52 -1.08
CA HIS A 18 15.44 11.23 -1.71
C HIS A 18 15.10 11.61 -3.16
N TYR A 19 14.70 10.66 -4.00
CA TYR A 19 14.51 10.94 -5.42
C TYR A 19 13.28 11.82 -5.71
N ARG A 20 12.20 11.73 -4.92
CA ARG A 20 11.06 12.65 -5.07
C ARG A 20 11.39 14.09 -4.69
N THR A 21 12.36 14.31 -3.80
CA THR A 21 12.70 15.66 -3.31
C THR A 21 13.93 16.27 -3.98
N THR A 22 14.89 15.45 -4.42
CA THR A 22 16.17 15.92 -4.99
C THR A 22 16.53 15.28 -6.33
N GLY A 23 15.71 14.38 -6.88
CA GLY A 23 16.07 13.57 -8.06
C GLY A 23 16.13 14.35 -9.38
N GLY A 24 15.38 15.46 -9.50
CA GLY A 24 15.49 16.46 -10.57
C GLY A 24 15.21 16.00 -12.01
N LYS A 25 15.00 14.71 -12.26
CA LYS A 25 14.80 14.13 -13.60
C LYS A 25 13.34 13.96 -14.00
N LEU A 26 12.42 14.02 -13.04
CA LEU A 26 10.99 13.80 -13.23
C LEU A 26 10.20 14.92 -12.55
N GLU A 27 9.03 15.25 -13.12
CA GLU A 27 8.07 16.18 -12.55
C GLU A 27 7.00 15.41 -11.76
N LEU A 28 6.75 15.83 -10.51
CA LEU A 28 5.73 15.20 -9.67
C LEU A 28 4.35 15.76 -10.01
N THR A 29 3.38 14.87 -10.18
CA THR A 29 1.97 15.21 -10.37
C THR A 29 1.13 14.50 -9.32
N THR A 30 -0.09 14.99 -9.08
CA THR A 30 -0.99 14.43 -8.07
C THR A 30 -2.43 14.56 -8.53
N ILE A 31 -3.17 13.46 -8.42
CA ILE A 31 -4.62 13.41 -8.63
C ILE A 31 -5.29 13.82 -7.32
N PRO A 32 -6.40 14.59 -7.34
CA PRO A 32 -7.15 14.93 -6.14
C PRO A 32 -7.58 13.69 -5.34
N GLU A 33 -7.56 13.78 -4.02
CA GLU A 33 -7.89 12.65 -3.13
C GLU A 33 -9.28 12.07 -3.41
N SER A 34 -10.27 12.91 -3.73
CA SER A 34 -11.64 12.48 -4.04
C SER A 34 -11.73 11.63 -5.31
N GLU A 35 -10.87 11.88 -6.30
CA GLU A 35 -10.81 11.11 -7.54
C GLU A 35 -9.99 9.83 -7.30
N TRP A 36 -8.86 9.93 -6.61
CA TRP A 36 -8.06 8.76 -6.24
C TRP A 36 -8.85 7.77 -5.38
N LYS A 37 -9.73 8.26 -4.51
CA LYS A 37 -10.60 7.44 -3.66
C LYS A 37 -11.48 6.47 -4.45
N GLN A 38 -11.91 6.86 -5.66
CA GLN A 38 -12.70 5.99 -6.54
C GLN A 38 -11.89 4.77 -6.99
N ILE A 39 -10.58 4.95 -7.23
CA ILE A 39 -9.66 3.88 -7.60
C ILE A 39 -9.43 2.94 -6.41
N GLU A 40 -9.28 3.50 -5.20
CA GLU A 40 -9.15 2.71 -3.98
C GLU A 40 -10.39 1.85 -3.70
N ASP A 41 -11.59 2.38 -3.94
CA ASP A 41 -12.84 1.63 -3.81
C ASP A 41 -12.96 0.52 -4.86
N ALA A 42 -12.64 0.81 -6.12
CA ALA A 42 -12.60 -0.19 -7.19
C ALA A 42 -11.60 -1.32 -6.90
N ALA A 43 -10.49 -1.03 -6.22
CA ALA A 43 -9.53 -2.06 -5.80
C ALA A 43 -10.13 -3.03 -4.77
N LEU A 44 -11.00 -2.56 -3.87
CA LEU A 44 -11.69 -3.43 -2.90
C LEU A 44 -12.71 -4.36 -3.58
N GLU A 45 -13.41 -3.87 -4.60
CA GLU A 45 -14.30 -4.69 -5.44
C GLU A 45 -13.49 -5.76 -6.19
N PHE A 46 -12.35 -5.38 -6.79
CA PHE A 46 -11.45 -6.31 -7.44
C PHE A 46 -10.95 -7.40 -6.48
N TRP A 47 -10.68 -7.07 -5.22
CA TRP A 47 -10.29 -8.06 -4.22
C TRP A 47 -11.42 -9.06 -3.93
N ASP A 48 -12.68 -8.62 -3.94
CA ASP A 48 -13.83 -9.51 -3.79
C ASP A 48 -13.97 -10.45 -4.99
N ASP A 49 -13.64 -10.01 -6.19
CA ASP A 49 -13.57 -10.88 -7.36
C ASP A 49 -12.44 -11.91 -7.27
N VAL A 50 -11.26 -11.50 -6.78
CA VAL A 50 -10.14 -12.43 -6.52
C VAL A 50 -10.51 -13.45 -5.45
N ALA A 51 -11.25 -13.04 -4.41
CA ALA A 51 -11.71 -13.92 -3.36
C ALA A 51 -12.64 -15.03 -3.89
N LYS A 52 -13.48 -14.74 -4.88
CA LYS A 52 -14.39 -15.73 -5.49
C LYS A 52 -13.67 -16.83 -6.27
N GLN A 53 -12.40 -16.63 -6.66
CA GLN A 53 -11.67 -17.59 -7.50
C GLN A 53 -11.28 -18.88 -6.78
N SER A 54 -11.07 -18.85 -5.45
CA SER A 54 -10.82 -20.05 -4.65
C SER A 54 -10.96 -19.77 -3.14
N GLU A 55 -11.20 -20.82 -2.34
CA GLU A 55 -11.23 -20.72 -0.88
C GLU A 55 -9.91 -20.17 -0.30
N ARG A 56 -8.77 -20.53 -0.90
CA ARG A 56 -7.46 -20.00 -0.51
C ARG A 56 -7.40 -18.49 -0.72
N ASN A 57 -7.83 -18.01 -1.88
CA ASN A 57 -7.84 -16.59 -2.19
C ASN A 57 -8.77 -15.83 -1.24
N ALA A 58 -9.98 -16.35 -1.00
CA ALA A 58 -10.92 -15.77 -0.03
C ALA A 58 -10.29 -15.61 1.35
N LYS A 59 -9.58 -16.65 1.84
CA LYS A 59 -8.89 -16.59 3.13
C LYS A 59 -7.79 -15.52 3.18
N VAL A 60 -7.00 -15.39 2.11
CA VAL A 60 -5.94 -14.37 2.04
C VAL A 60 -6.52 -12.96 1.97
N VAL A 61 -7.53 -12.73 1.13
CA VAL A 61 -8.20 -11.42 1.02
C VAL A 61 -8.81 -11.01 2.35
N ALA A 62 -9.46 -11.93 3.08
CA ALA A 62 -10.01 -11.65 4.40
C ALA A 62 -8.93 -11.21 5.41
N ILE A 63 -7.75 -11.84 5.39
CA ILE A 63 -6.62 -11.45 6.24
C ILE A 63 -6.14 -10.04 5.89
N LEU A 64 -6.01 -9.72 4.59
CA LEU A 64 -5.58 -8.39 4.14
C LEU A 64 -6.58 -7.30 4.55
N LYS A 65 -7.88 -7.53 4.34
CA LYS A 65 -8.94 -6.59 4.76
C LYS A 65 -8.91 -6.36 6.28
N LYS A 66 -8.78 -7.42 7.07
CA LYS A 66 -8.67 -7.33 8.54
C LYS A 66 -7.41 -6.58 8.97
N TYR A 67 -6.26 -6.86 8.36
CA TYR A 67 -5.03 -6.17 8.69
C TYR A 67 -5.12 -4.67 8.38
N GLN A 68 -5.73 -4.29 7.25
CA GLN A 68 -5.97 -2.89 6.92
C GLN A 68 -6.81 -2.18 7.99
N GLU A 69 -7.88 -2.80 8.47
CA GLU A 69 -8.70 -2.26 9.56
C GLU A 69 -7.91 -2.12 10.86
N THR A 70 -7.14 -3.15 11.24
CA THR A 70 -6.25 -3.09 12.40
C THR A 70 -5.29 -1.90 12.31
N MET A 71 -4.70 -1.63 11.14
CA MET A 71 -3.79 -0.49 10.96
C MET A 71 -4.49 0.87 11.05
N ARG A 72 -5.75 0.97 10.61
CA ARG A 72 -6.57 2.19 10.80
C ARG A 72 -6.86 2.42 12.28
N ASN A 73 -7.27 1.38 13.00
CA ASN A 73 -7.58 1.45 14.43
C ASN A 73 -6.33 1.71 15.29
N ALA A 74 -5.15 1.31 14.83
CA ALA A 74 -3.90 1.54 15.53
C ALA A 74 -3.46 3.02 15.54
N GLY A 75 -3.88 3.83 14.57
CA GLY A 75 -3.47 5.24 14.46
C GLY A 75 -1.98 5.41 14.14
N ALA A 76 -1.42 6.55 14.51
CA ALA A 76 -0.02 6.89 14.19
C ALA A 76 0.96 5.95 14.92
N PRO A 77 2.08 5.54 14.28
CA PRO A 77 2.58 5.99 12.97
C PRO A 77 2.01 5.21 11.78
N TYR A 78 1.10 4.26 12.00
CA TYR A 78 0.59 3.37 10.96
C TYR A 78 -0.41 4.08 10.05
N ARG A 79 -1.34 4.85 10.62
CA ARG A 79 -2.30 5.68 9.89
C ARG A 79 -2.48 7.01 10.59
N TYR A 80 -2.45 8.08 9.81
CA TYR A 80 -2.80 9.42 10.25
C TYR A 80 -4.23 9.62 9.76
N SER A 81 -5.20 9.56 10.68
CA SER A 81 -6.63 9.69 10.41
C SER A 81 -7.00 11.07 9.92
#